data_AF-A0A3L7WH66-F1
#
_entry.id   AF-A0A3L7WH66-F1
#
_cell.length_a   1.000
_cell.length_b   1.000
_cell.length_c   1.000
_cell.angle_alpha   90.00
_cell.angle_beta   90.00
_cell.angle_gamma   90.00
#
_symmetry.space_group_name_H-M   'P 1'
#
loop_
_entity.id
_entity.type
_entity.pdbx_description
1 polymer ?
#
loop_
_entity_poly.entity_id
_entity_poly.type
_entity_poly.pdbx_seq_one_letter_code
_entity_poly.pdbx_strand_id
1 'polypeptide(L)'
;ALVHFRPRSSLRQLFRQYYFYARGDAVAGLWPRRHALRYGVYVSGACLALIGGWAWLLGAVGVMGYCWAPWLRVIRRHHEGHRLAQSFLAAVLVPVVRIVGDVAKMIGYPAGFIRIWRTPTLRRDRDAWRARFL
;
A
#
# COMPACT_ATOMS: atom_id res chain seq x y z
N ALA A 1 1.45 24.55 -15.53
CA ALA A 1 2.27 23.42 -16.00
C ALA A 1 1.61 22.11 -15.60
N LEU A 2 1.49 21.12 -16.51
CA LEU A 2 1.01 19.77 -16.18
C LEU A 2 2.22 18.91 -15.77
N VAL A 3 2.17 18.30 -14.57
CA VAL A 3 3.23 17.41 -14.11
C VAL A 3 2.76 15.97 -14.27
N HIS A 4 3.47 15.19 -15.10
CA HIS A 4 3.16 13.79 -15.33
C HIS A 4 3.88 12.91 -14.30
N PHE A 5 3.11 12.08 -13.59
CA PHE A 5 3.68 11.06 -12.72
C PHE A 5 4.24 9.90 -13.56
N ARG A 6 5.50 9.54 -13.35
CA ARG A 6 6.13 8.38 -13.97
C ARG A 6 6.06 7.16 -13.05
N PRO A 7 5.28 6.12 -13.38
CA PRO A 7 5.24 4.87 -12.61
C PRO A 7 6.62 4.20 -12.57
N ARG A 8 6.87 3.44 -11.50
CA ARG A 8 8.10 2.63 -11.41
C ARG A 8 7.99 1.40 -12.30
N SER A 9 9.09 1.06 -12.98
CA SER A 9 9.12 -0.03 -13.96
C SER A 9 9.37 -1.41 -13.33
N SER A 10 9.63 -1.49 -12.03
CA SER A 10 9.88 -2.76 -11.34
C SER A 10 9.25 -2.80 -9.95
N LEU A 11 8.93 -4.01 -9.49
CA LEU A 11 8.42 -4.27 -8.14
C LEU A 11 9.42 -3.84 -7.06
N ARG A 12 10.73 -3.97 -7.29
CA ARG A 12 11.77 -3.51 -6.36
C ARG A 12 11.72 -1.99 -6.17
N GLN A 13 11.59 -1.24 -7.27
CA GLN A 13 11.47 0.22 -7.19
C GLN A 13 10.15 0.66 -6.55
N LEU A 14 9.05 -0.03 -6.87
CA LEU A 14 7.74 0.17 -6.23
C LEU A 14 7.83 -0.04 -4.72
N PHE A 15 8.43 -1.15 -4.30
CA PHE A 15 8.65 -1.50 -2.91
C PHE A 15 9.47 -0.41 -2.19
N ARG A 16 10.64 -0.06 -2.74
CA ARG A 16 11.52 0.97 -2.16
C ARG A 16 10.79 2.31 -1.99
N GLN A 17 10.00 2.70 -2.99
CA GLN A 17 9.21 3.93 -2.93
C GLN A 17 8.18 3.88 -1.78
N TYR A 18 7.33 2.85 -1.74
CA TYR A 18 6.29 2.76 -0.71
C TYR A 18 6.85 2.52 0.70
N TYR A 19 8.00 1.85 0.81
CA TYR A 19 8.73 1.71 2.06
C TYR A 19 9.16 3.07 2.60
N PHE A 20 9.82 3.90 1.79
CA PHE A 20 10.27 5.21 2.24
C PHE A 20 9.12 6.18 2.50
N TYR A 21 8.02 6.08 1.75
CA TYR A 21 6.82 6.85 2.01
C TYR A 21 6.24 6.50 3.37
N ALA A 22 5.97 5.21 3.63
CA ALA A 22 5.43 4.77 4.92
C ALA A 22 6.35 5.09 6.11
N ARG A 23 7.68 5.02 5.89
CA ARG A 23 8.67 5.42 6.89
C ARG A 23 8.57 6.92 7.21
N GLY A 24 8.39 7.75 6.18
CA GLY A 24 8.12 9.18 6.33
C GLY A 24 6.78 9.44 7.02
N ASP A 25 5.73 8.72 6.63
CA ASP A 25 4.39 8.82 7.22
C ASP A 25 4.43 8.56 8.73
N ALA A 26 5.16 7.54 9.17
CA ALA A 26 5.33 7.25 10.60
C ALA A 26 6.06 8.36 11.35
N VAL A 27 7.14 8.91 10.76
CA VAL A 27 7.85 10.07 11.34
C VAL A 27 6.90 11.26 11.46
N ALA A 28 6.11 11.53 10.42
CA ALA A 28 5.13 12.60 10.39
C ALA A 28 3.85 12.30 11.18
N GLY A 29 3.68 11.10 11.74
CA GLY A 29 2.48 10.64 12.44
C GLY A 29 1.22 10.60 11.58
N LEU A 30 1.37 10.37 10.27
CA LEU A 30 0.28 10.35 9.31
C LEU A 30 -0.41 8.98 9.26
N TRP A 31 -1.73 9.02 9.14
CA TRP A 31 -2.62 7.90 8.86
C TRP A 31 -2.45 6.62 9.70
N PRO A 32 -2.21 6.68 11.03
CA PRO A 32 -1.99 5.47 11.85
C PRO A 32 -3.14 4.46 11.73
N ARG A 33 -4.38 4.95 11.69
CA ARG A 33 -5.59 4.11 11.50
C ARG A 33 -5.54 3.29 10.20
N ARG A 34 -5.06 3.86 9.10
CA ARG A 34 -4.95 3.14 7.81
C ARG A 34 -3.86 2.07 7.85
N HIS A 35 -2.78 2.30 8.60
CA HIS A 35 -1.75 1.29 8.81
C HIS A 35 -2.27 0.16 9.70
N ALA A 36 -2.93 0.47 10.82
CA ALA A 36 -3.55 -0.52 11.70
C ALA A 36 -4.56 -1.41 10.95
N LEU A 37 -5.46 -0.80 10.16
CA LEU A 37 -6.42 -1.54 9.34
C LEU A 37 -5.72 -2.48 8.36
N ARG A 38 -4.61 -2.06 7.75
CA ARG A 38 -3.82 -2.91 6.86
C ARG A 38 -3.31 -4.14 7.59
N TYR A 39 -2.69 -4.00 8.76
CA TYR A 39 -2.28 -5.17 9.54
C TYR A 39 -3.47 -6.08 9.88
N GLY A 40 -4.59 -5.49 10.32
CA GLY A 40 -5.81 -6.23 10.62
C GLY A 40 -6.29 -7.09 9.45
N VAL A 41 -6.38 -6.51 8.25
CA VAL A 41 -6.79 -7.24 7.03
C VAL A 41 -5.87 -8.42 6.73
N TYR A 42 -4.55 -8.25 6.81
CA TYR A 42 -3.61 -9.34 6.53
C TYR A 42 -3.62 -10.42 7.62
N VAL A 43 -3.76 -10.05 8.89
CA VAL A 43 -3.92 -11.01 9.99
C VAL A 43 -5.22 -11.79 9.84
N SER A 44 -6.35 -11.11 9.61
CA SER A 44 -7.63 -11.78 9.37
C SER A 44 -7.59 -12.70 8.16
N GLY A 45 -6.94 -12.27 7.06
CA GLY A 45 -6.74 -13.10 5.88
C GLY A 45 -5.93 -14.37 6.18
N ALA A 46 -4.85 -14.24 6.97
CA ALA A 46 -4.06 -15.39 7.40
C ALA A 46 -4.87 -16.34 8.29
N CYS A 47 -5.65 -15.82 9.26
CA CYS A 47 -6.52 -16.63 10.11
C CYS A 47 -7.56 -17.40 9.28
N LEU A 48 -8.22 -16.74 8.31
CA LEU A 48 -9.19 -17.40 7.43
C LEU A 48 -8.55 -18.53 6.61
N ALA A 49 -7.32 -18.32 6.13
CA ALA A 49 -6.58 -19.35 5.41
C ALA A 49 -6.23 -20.57 6.29
N LEU A 50 -5.89 -20.33 7.57
CA LEU A 50 -5.61 -21.39 8.54
C LEU A 50 -6.85 -22.17 8.98
N ILE A 51 -8.00 -21.50 9.12
CA ILE A 51 -9.28 -22.14 9.44
C ILE A 51 -9.71 -23.13 8.33
N GLY A 52 -9.43 -22.78 7.07
CA GLY A 52 -9.74 -23.65 5.93
C GLY A 52 -11.25 -23.80 5.67
N GLY A 53 -11.65 -24.94 5.08
CA GLY A 53 -13.06 -25.24 4.83
C GLY A 53 -13.71 -24.25 3.85
N TRP A 54 -14.75 -23.53 4.28
CA TRP A 54 -15.41 -22.50 3.47
C TRP A 54 -14.89 -21.09 3.75
N ALA A 55 -14.01 -20.94 4.76
CA ALA A 55 -13.49 -19.64 5.18
C ALA A 55 -12.65 -18.95 4.09
N TRP A 56 -12.04 -19.73 3.18
CA TRP A 56 -11.34 -19.16 2.03
C TRP A 56 -12.27 -18.41 1.07
N LEU A 57 -13.58 -18.72 1.04
CA LEU A 57 -14.55 -17.97 0.24
C LEU A 57 -14.69 -16.53 0.76
N LEU A 58 -14.70 -16.35 2.08
CA LEU A 58 -14.69 -15.02 2.69
C LEU A 58 -13.38 -14.27 2.35
N GLY A 59 -12.25 -14.98 2.36
CA GLY A 59 -10.97 -14.44 1.89
C GLY A 59 -11.03 -14.00 0.42
N ALA A 60 -11.62 -14.83 -0.45
CA ALA A 60 -11.77 -14.55 -1.87
C ALA A 60 -12.67 -13.32 -2.12
N VAL A 61 -13.80 -13.21 -1.41
CA VAL A 61 -14.66 -12.02 -1.44
C VAL A 61 -13.90 -10.77 -0.99
N GLY A 62 -13.08 -10.89 0.06
CA GLY A 62 -12.21 -9.81 0.52
C GLY A 62 -11.22 -9.35 -0.55
N VAL A 63 -10.54 -10.28 -1.22
CA VAL A 63 -9.61 -9.97 -2.32
C VAL A 63 -10.33 -9.31 -3.50
N MET A 64 -11.51 -9.82 -3.88
CA MET A 64 -12.32 -9.24 -4.95
C MET A 64 -12.74 -7.80 -4.61
N GLY A 65 -13.29 -7.57 -3.42
CA GLY A 65 -13.67 -6.24 -2.96
C GLY A 65 -12.46 -5.29 -2.91
N TYR A 66 -11.32 -5.78 -2.42
CA TYR A 66 -10.10 -4.98 -2.37
C TYR A 66 -9.63 -4.59 -3.77
N CYS A 67 -9.66 -5.52 -4.74
CA CYS A 67 -9.17 -5.35 -6.11
C CYS A 67 -10.17 -4.77 -7.10
N TRP A 68 -11.44 -4.60 -6.70
CA TRP A 68 -12.53 -4.13 -7.54
C TRP A 68 -12.21 -2.79 -8.24
N ALA A 69 -11.88 -1.76 -7.47
CA ALA A 69 -11.65 -0.43 -8.02
C ALA A 69 -10.45 -0.34 -9.00
N PRO A 70 -9.30 -0.98 -8.76
CA PRO A 70 -8.25 -1.06 -9.78
C PRO A 70 -8.62 -1.90 -11.00
N TRP A 71 -9.35 -3.00 -10.85
CA TRP A 71 -9.80 -3.78 -12.00
C TRP A 71 -10.75 -2.97 -12.88
N LEU A 72 -11.68 -2.22 -12.30
CA LEU A 72 -12.50 -1.27 -13.05
C LEU A 72 -11.65 -0.24 -13.80
N ARG A 73 -10.54 0.22 -13.22
CA ARG A 73 -9.60 1.12 -13.91
C ARG A 73 -8.89 0.44 -15.08
N VAL A 74 -8.52 -0.84 -14.95
CA VAL A 74 -7.93 -1.63 -16.04
C VAL A 74 -8.94 -1.79 -17.18
N ILE A 75 -10.20 -2.10 -16.86
CA ILE A 75 -11.28 -2.24 -17.84
C ILE A 75 -11.52 -0.92 -18.57
N ARG A 76 -11.63 0.21 -17.84
CA ARG A 76 -11.82 1.53 -18.46
C ARG A 76 -10.67 1.89 -19.40
N ARG A 77 -9.42 1.59 -19.02
CA ARG A 77 -8.26 1.85 -19.88
C ARG A 77 -8.15 0.91 -21.07
N HIS A 78 -8.73 -0.29 -21.01
CA HIS A 78 -8.77 -1.18 -22.18
C HIS A 78 -9.45 -0.48 -23.38
N HIS A 79 -10.48 0.32 -23.11
CA HIS A 79 -11.23 1.08 -24.13
C HIS A 79 -10.41 2.23 -24.74
N GLU A 80 -9.21 2.52 -24.22
CA GLU A 80 -8.27 3.53 -24.75
C GLU A 80 -7.34 2.93 -25.83
N GLY A 81 -7.59 1.70 -26.30
CA GLY A 81 -6.88 1.07 -27.42
C GLY A 81 -5.80 0.04 -27.03
N HIS A 82 -5.78 -0.42 -25.78
CA HIS A 82 -4.83 -1.45 -25.34
C HIS A 82 -5.23 -2.86 -25.81
N ARG A 83 -4.24 -3.70 -26.14
CA ARG A 83 -4.49 -5.09 -26.54
C ARG A 83 -5.10 -5.88 -25.37
N LEU A 84 -6.03 -6.79 -25.66
CA LEU A 84 -6.67 -7.68 -24.66
C LEU A 84 -5.64 -8.39 -23.76
N ALA A 85 -4.55 -8.89 -24.34
CA ALA A 85 -3.47 -9.54 -23.59
C ALA A 85 -2.79 -8.61 -22.57
N GLN A 86 -2.63 -7.32 -22.89
CA GLN A 86 -2.04 -6.34 -21.99
C GLN A 86 -2.99 -6.01 -20.83
N SER A 87 -4.29 -5.89 -21.12
CA SER A 87 -5.32 -5.66 -20.10
C SER A 87 -5.46 -6.85 -19.16
N PHE A 88 -5.40 -8.09 -19.69
CA PHE A 88 -5.38 -9.30 -18.87
C PHE A 88 -4.15 -9.33 -17.95
N LEU A 89 -2.95 -9.11 -18.51
CA LEU A 89 -1.73 -9.05 -17.71
C LEU A 89 -1.81 -7.96 -16.63
N ALA A 90 -2.35 -6.78 -16.97
CA ALA A 90 -2.56 -5.71 -16.00
C ALA A 90 -3.53 -6.13 -14.89
N ALA A 91 -4.63 -6.82 -15.22
CA ALA A 91 -5.59 -7.31 -14.23
C ALA A 91 -4.96 -8.34 -13.28
N VAL A 92 -4.13 -9.25 -13.78
CA VAL A 92 -3.36 -10.21 -12.97
C VAL A 92 -2.31 -9.50 -12.10
N LEU A 93 -1.70 -8.43 -12.60
CA LEU A 93 -0.70 -7.66 -11.84
C LEU A 93 -1.30 -6.80 -10.72
N VAL A 94 -2.58 -6.44 -10.78
CA VAL A 94 -3.25 -5.63 -9.73
C VAL A 94 -3.04 -6.19 -8.31
N PRO A 95 -3.38 -7.46 -8.01
CA PRO A 95 -3.17 -8.02 -6.67
C PRO A 95 -1.69 -8.06 -6.28
N VAL A 96 -0.80 -8.38 -7.23
CA VAL A 96 0.65 -8.43 -6.97
C VAL A 96 1.18 -7.04 -6.58
N VAL A 97 0.87 -6.00 -7.35
CA VAL A 97 1.27 -4.61 -7.08
C VAL A 97 0.73 -4.12 -5.74
N ARG A 98 -0.51 -4.50 -5.41
CA ARG A 98 -1.15 -4.20 -4.13
C ARG A 98 -0.41 -4.81 -2.96
N ILE A 99 -0.16 -6.12 -3.00
CA ILE A 99 0.55 -6.84 -1.95
C ILE A 99 1.95 -6.27 -1.77
N VAL A 100 2.71 -6.08 -2.85
CA VAL A 100 4.07 -5.51 -2.77
C VAL A 100 4.06 -4.12 -2.11
N GLY A 101 3.12 -3.26 -2.51
CA GLY A 101 2.98 -1.92 -1.92
C GLY A 101 2.55 -1.94 -0.44
N ASP A 102 1.69 -2.88 -0.06
CA ASP A 102 1.22 -3.03 1.32
C ASP A 102 2.31 -3.60 2.23
N VAL A 103 3.02 -4.64 1.80
CA VAL A 103 4.18 -5.20 2.52
C VAL A 103 5.25 -4.12 2.70
N ALA A 104 5.55 -3.35 1.65
CA ALA A 104 6.47 -2.22 1.76
C ALA A 104 6.04 -1.21 2.84
N LYS A 105 4.75 -0.91 2.94
CA LYS A 105 4.20 -0.01 3.97
C LYS A 105 4.21 -0.61 5.37
N MET A 106 3.90 -1.91 5.49
CA MET A 106 3.92 -2.65 6.75
C MET A 106 5.36 -2.78 7.30
N ILE A 107 6.37 -2.81 6.45
CA ILE A 107 7.77 -2.79 6.91
C ILE A 107 8.24 -1.35 7.15
N GLY A 108 7.86 -0.41 6.27
CA GLY A 108 8.31 0.98 6.32
C GLY A 108 7.78 1.75 7.53
N TYR A 109 6.51 1.57 7.89
CA TYR A 109 5.87 2.35 8.95
C TYR A 109 6.49 2.07 10.34
N PRO A 110 6.67 0.81 10.79
CA PRO A 110 7.36 0.53 12.04
C PRO A 110 8.82 1.00 12.01
N ALA A 111 9.52 0.86 10.89
CA ALA A 111 10.88 1.37 10.74
C ALA A 111 10.95 2.89 10.94
N GLY A 112 9.93 3.64 10.50
CA GLY A 112 9.84 5.07 10.73
C GLY A 112 9.56 5.41 12.19
N PHE A 113 8.69 4.63 12.85
CA PHE A 113 8.43 4.77 14.28
C PHE A 113 9.67 4.50 15.13
N ILE A 114 10.42 3.43 14.83
CA ILE A 114 11.70 3.12 15.46
C ILE A 114 12.71 4.26 15.23
N ARG A 115 12.78 4.79 14.01
CA ARG A 115 13.68 5.91 13.68
C ARG A 115 13.37 7.15 14.51
N ILE A 116 12.11 7.57 14.57
CA ILE A 116 11.75 8.74 15.38
C ILE A 116 11.93 8.49 16.87
N TRP A 117 11.75 7.25 17.34
CA TRP A 117 12.02 6.89 18.72
C TRP A 117 13.53 6.86 19.06
N ARG A 118 14.40 6.50 18.11
CA ARG A 118 15.86 6.50 18.29
C ARG A 118 16.53 7.85 18.07
N THR A 119 15.88 8.80 17.40
CA THR A 119 16.50 10.08 17.01
C THR A 119 15.77 11.27 17.65
N PRO A 120 16.25 11.76 18.82
CA PRO A 120 15.62 12.88 19.54
C PRO A 120 15.61 14.19 18.77
N THR A 121 16.62 14.46 17.93
CA THR A 121 16.66 15.65 17.06
C THR A 121 15.49 15.65 16.08
N LEU A 122 15.27 14.53 15.38
CA LEU A 122 14.16 14.37 14.45
C LEU A 122 12.78 14.55 15.11
N ARG A 123 12.63 14.14 16.38
CA ARG A 123 11.40 14.43 17.15
C ARG A 123 11.20 15.92 17.33
N ARG A 124 12.23 16.61 17.82
CA ARG A 124 12.19 18.06 18.04
C ARG A 124 11.88 18.81 16.74
N ASP A 125 12.53 18.46 15.64
CA ASP A 125 12.30 19.10 14.34
C ASP A 125 10.86 18.89 13.85
N ARG A 126 10.33 17.67 13.99
CA ARG A 126 8.92 17.36 13.66
C ARG A 126 7.98 18.20 14.52
N ASP A 127 8.21 18.25 15.83
CA ASP A 127 7.31 18.91 16.77
C ASP A 127 7.35 20.44 16.57
N ALA A 128 8.53 21.00 16.30
CA ALA A 128 8.69 22.40 15.90
C ALA A 128 7.98 22.72 14.57
N TRP A 129 8.10 21.84 13.57
CA TRP A 129 7.36 21.98 12.32
C TRP A 129 5.85 21.96 12.54
N ARG A 130 5.35 21.01 13.35
CA ARG A 130 3.92 20.89 13.67
C ARG A 130 3.41 22.14 14.37
N ALA A 131 4.13 22.65 15.38
CA ALA A 131 3.75 23.86 16.10
C ALA A 131 3.71 25.12 15.22
N ARG A 132 4.41 25.12 14.08
CA ARG A 132 4.46 26.25 13.15
C ARG A 132 3.37 26.22 12.08
N PHE A 133 2.93 25.03 11.68
CA PHE A 133 2.09 24.85 10.48
C PHE A 133 0.75 24.14 10.73
N LEU A 134 0.52 23.63 11.94
CA LEU A 134 -0.77 23.11 12.40
C LEU A 134 -1.27 23.95 13.56
#